data_AF-H5UYZ7-F1
#
_entry.id   AF-H5UYZ7-F1
#
_cell.length_a   1.000
_cell.length_b   1.000
_cell.length_c   1.000
_cell.angle_alpha   90.00
_cell.angle_beta   90.00
_cell.angle_gamma   90.00
#
_symmetry.space_group_name_H-M   'P 1'
#
loop_
_entity.id
_entity.type
_entity.pdbx_description
1 polymer ?
#
loop_
_entity_poly.entity_id
_entity_poly.type
_entity_poly.pdbx_seq_one_letter_code
_entity_poly.pdbx_strand_id
1 'polypeptide(L)'
;MRMTTSELIHAAYHAARYLPKASSQLVRELADRLDTTKSALCESLKIRDALAAENLALKEATKNGEVEKHQQTSNGTTIGVKNVIVQREIETPTTDAWVNEQRALGVEMFALMYAEEAIKSNNITTGWRARASREASQYAEQLRGSQS
;
A
#
# COMPACT_ATOMS: atom_id res chain seq x y z
N MET A 1 -9.57 -20.47 -28.44
CA MET A 1 -10.09 -19.30 -27.71
C MET A 1 -9.59 -19.40 -26.27
N ARG A 2 -8.91 -18.37 -25.76
CA ARG A 2 -8.30 -18.42 -24.41
C ARG A 2 -9.32 -17.88 -23.40
N MET A 3 -9.67 -18.68 -22.42
CA MET A 3 -10.65 -18.32 -21.39
C MET A 3 -10.09 -17.22 -20.49
N THR A 4 -10.92 -16.24 -20.11
CA THR A 4 -10.57 -15.22 -19.13
C THR A 4 -10.51 -15.83 -17.72
N THR A 5 -9.83 -15.16 -16.79
CA THR A 5 -9.76 -15.62 -15.39
C THR A 5 -11.13 -15.69 -14.73
N SER A 6 -12.04 -14.75 -15.04
CA SER A 6 -13.39 -14.75 -14.49
C SER A 6 -14.20 -15.94 -14.99
N GLU A 7 -14.13 -16.22 -16.29
CA GLU A 7 -14.75 -17.41 -16.88
C GLU A 7 -14.15 -18.70 -16.29
N LEU A 8 -12.84 -18.74 -16.02
CA LEU A 8 -12.16 -19.85 -15.37
C LEU A 8 -12.66 -20.12 -13.95
N ILE A 9 -12.78 -19.07 -13.14
CA ILE A 9 -13.32 -19.17 -11.79
C ILE A 9 -14.77 -19.68 -11.83
N HIS A 10 -15.59 -19.13 -12.73
CA HIS A 10 -16.99 -19.56 -12.88
C HIS A 10 -17.10 -21.02 -13.32
N ALA A 11 -16.29 -21.44 -14.29
CA ALA A 11 -16.22 -22.81 -14.76
C ALA A 11 -15.75 -23.77 -13.65
N ALA A 12 -14.79 -23.36 -12.80
CA ALA A 12 -14.32 -24.14 -11.67
C ALA A 12 -15.44 -24.37 -10.63
N TYR A 13 -16.18 -23.34 -10.24
CA TYR A 13 -17.33 -23.51 -9.34
C TYR A 13 -18.45 -24.36 -9.95
N HIS A 14 -18.70 -24.21 -11.25
CA HIS A 14 -19.69 -25.02 -11.95
C HIS A 14 -19.26 -26.50 -11.95
N ALA A 15 -18.02 -26.80 -12.33
CA ALA A 15 -17.47 -28.16 -12.35
C ALA A 15 -17.46 -28.80 -10.96
N ALA A 16 -17.15 -28.03 -9.90
CA ALA A 16 -17.13 -28.52 -8.53
C ALA A 16 -18.46 -29.15 -8.07
N ARG A 17 -19.60 -28.77 -8.65
CA ARG A 17 -20.92 -29.34 -8.31
C ARG A 17 -21.07 -30.81 -8.69
N TYR A 18 -20.30 -31.28 -9.67
CA TYR A 18 -20.39 -32.63 -10.21
C TYR A 18 -19.23 -33.53 -9.73
N LEU A 19 -18.36 -33.02 -8.87
CA LEU A 19 -17.21 -33.75 -8.33
C LEU A 19 -17.51 -34.42 -6.98
N PRO A 20 -16.82 -35.53 -6.64
CA PRO A 20 -16.85 -36.09 -5.29
C PRO A 20 -16.45 -35.05 -4.23
N LYS A 21 -16.96 -35.19 -3.00
CA LYS A 21 -16.86 -34.18 -1.93
C LYS A 21 -15.45 -33.59 -1.76
N ALA A 22 -14.42 -34.43 -1.64
CA ALA A 22 -13.05 -33.99 -1.45
C ALA A 22 -12.54 -33.16 -2.64
N SER A 23 -12.77 -33.62 -3.86
CA SER A 23 -12.39 -32.92 -5.08
C SER A 23 -13.19 -31.62 -5.29
N SER A 24 -14.48 -31.63 -4.96
CA SER A 24 -15.34 -30.44 -5.00
C SER A 24 -14.81 -29.33 -4.07
N GLN A 25 -14.44 -29.70 -2.83
CA GLN A 25 -13.87 -28.76 -1.86
C GLN A 25 -12.56 -28.17 -2.36
N LEU A 26 -11.64 -28.99 -2.88
CA LEU A 26 -10.37 -28.53 -3.43
C LEU A 26 -10.55 -27.55 -4.61
N VAL A 27 -11.44 -27.86 -5.54
CA VAL A 27 -11.68 -26.99 -6.71
C VAL A 27 -12.29 -25.65 -6.30
N ARG A 28 -13.18 -25.63 -5.30
CA ARG A 28 -13.73 -24.39 -4.75
C ARG A 28 -12.65 -23.54 -4.09
N GLU A 29 -11.85 -24.14 -3.21
CA GLU A 29 -10.74 -23.46 -2.53
C GLU A 29 -9.72 -22.87 -3.53
N LEU A 30 -9.41 -23.61 -4.60
CA LEU A 30 -8.54 -23.11 -5.67
C LEU A 30 -9.17 -21.92 -6.42
N ALA A 31 -10.48 -21.97 -6.69
CA ALA A 31 -11.20 -20.87 -7.32
C ALA A 31 -11.20 -19.62 -6.42
N ASP A 32 -11.49 -19.79 -5.11
CA ASP A 32 -11.48 -18.72 -4.11
C ASP A 32 -10.09 -18.05 -4.02
N ARG A 33 -9.03 -18.86 -3.95
CA ARG A 33 -7.65 -18.38 -3.91
C ARG A 33 -7.25 -17.67 -5.20
N LEU A 34 -7.65 -18.18 -6.35
CA LEU A 34 -7.37 -17.55 -7.64
C LEU A 34 -8.06 -16.17 -7.74
N ASP A 35 -9.31 -16.08 -7.30
CA ASP A 35 -10.05 -14.80 -7.30
C ASP A 35 -9.40 -13.77 -6.37
N THR A 36 -9.10 -14.19 -5.13
CA THR A 36 -8.46 -13.33 -4.12
C THR A 36 -7.09 -12.84 -4.60
N THR A 37 -6.24 -13.74 -5.11
CA THR A 37 -4.89 -13.38 -5.59
C THR A 37 -4.92 -12.49 -6.82
N LYS A 38 -5.87 -12.71 -7.74
CA LYS A 38 -6.07 -11.83 -8.90
C LYS A 38 -6.47 -10.43 -8.45
N SER A 39 -7.44 -10.32 -7.53
CA SER A 39 -7.87 -9.03 -6.98
C SER A 39 -6.70 -8.27 -6.34
N ALA A 40 -5.94 -8.93 -5.47
CA ALA A 40 -4.76 -8.36 -4.84
C ALA A 40 -3.68 -7.92 -5.87
N LEU A 41 -3.45 -8.72 -6.91
CA LEU A 41 -2.52 -8.36 -7.99
C LEU A 41 -2.99 -7.12 -8.76
N CYS A 42 -4.27 -7.04 -9.10
CA CYS A 42 -4.82 -5.87 -9.78
C CYS A 42 -4.64 -4.58 -8.97
N GLU A 43 -4.89 -4.60 -7.66
CA GLU A 43 -4.68 -3.43 -6.80
C GLU A 43 -3.20 -3.08 -6.67
N SER A 44 -2.32 -4.07 -6.53
CA SER A 44 -0.86 -3.85 -6.48
C SER A 44 -0.32 -3.20 -7.76
N LEU A 45 -0.83 -3.61 -8.92
CA LEU A 45 -0.45 -3.01 -10.21
C LEU A 45 -0.86 -1.53 -10.31
N LYS A 46 -2.06 -1.17 -9.84
CA LYS A 46 -2.51 0.23 -9.81
C LYS A 46 -1.62 1.10 -8.93
N ILE A 47 -1.28 0.61 -7.73
CA ILE A 47 -0.37 1.32 -6.82
C ILE A 47 1.02 1.49 -7.47
N ARG A 48 1.55 0.43 -8.09
CA ARG A 48 2.84 0.49 -8.78
C ARG A 48 2.84 1.51 -9.90
N ASP A 49 1.79 1.56 -10.71
CA ASP A 49 1.70 2.48 -11.84
C ASP A 49 1.59 3.94 -11.34
N ALA A 50 0.86 4.18 -10.24
CA ALA A 50 0.80 5.49 -9.58
C ALA A 50 2.16 5.92 -8.99
N LEU A 51 2.86 5.02 -8.28
CA LEU A 51 4.21 5.27 -7.77
C LEU A 51 5.21 5.52 -8.90
N ALA A 52 5.07 4.84 -10.04
CA ALA A 52 5.91 5.08 -11.21
C ALA A 52 5.68 6.47 -11.82
N ALA A 53 4.42 6.92 -11.88
CA ALA A 53 4.08 8.26 -12.34
C ALA A 53 4.65 9.35 -11.41
N GLU A 54 4.52 9.18 -10.10
CA GLU A 54 5.10 10.09 -9.10
C GLU A 54 6.63 10.14 -9.19
N ASN A 55 7.28 8.99 -9.33
CA ASN A 55 8.73 8.91 -9.55
C ASN A 55 9.19 9.61 -10.83
N LEU A 56 8.40 9.54 -11.90
CA LEU A 56 8.68 10.25 -13.14
C LEU A 56 8.57 11.77 -12.93
N ALA A 57 7.52 12.23 -12.24
CA ALA A 57 7.34 13.64 -11.89
C ALA A 57 8.51 14.17 -11.03
N LEU A 58 8.96 13.40 -10.02
CA LEU A 58 10.12 13.75 -9.19
C LEU A 58 11.41 13.87 -10.00
N LYS A 59 11.65 12.93 -10.91
CA LYS A 59 12.84 12.97 -11.79
C LYS A 59 12.83 14.19 -12.70
N GLU A 60 11.67 14.54 -13.26
CA GLU A 60 11.54 15.73 -14.10
C GLU A 60 11.68 17.03 -13.29
N ALA A 61 11.10 17.09 -12.09
CA ALA A 61 11.28 18.23 -11.19
C ALA A 61 12.75 18.45 -10.79
N THR A 62 13.50 17.35 -10.60
CA THR A 62 14.94 17.41 -10.29
C THR A 62 15.77 17.90 -11.48
N LYS A 63 15.40 17.53 -12.71
CA LYS A 63 16.07 18.02 -13.93
C LYS A 63 15.79 19.51 -14.20
N ASN A 64 14.58 19.95 -13.87
CA ASN A 64 14.10 21.31 -14.14
C ASN A 64 14.40 22.30 -13.00
N GLY A 65 15.26 21.94 -12.03
CA GLY A 65 15.68 22.85 -10.96
C GLY A 65 16.18 24.17 -11.54
N GLU A 66 15.45 25.25 -11.29
CA GLU A 66 15.80 26.60 -11.76
C GLU A 66 17.09 27.03 -11.07
N VAL A 67 18.13 27.31 -11.86
CA VAL A 67 19.39 27.87 -11.38
C VAL A 67 19.23 29.37 -11.30
N GLU A 68 19.01 29.89 -10.09
CA GLU A 68 19.13 31.33 -9.87
C GLU A 68 20.60 31.70 -9.74
N LYS A 69 21.06 32.64 -10.58
CA LYS A 69 22.40 33.21 -10.49
C LYS A 69 22.35 34.39 -9.52
N HIS A 70 22.83 34.19 -8.30
CA HIS A 70 23.07 35.31 -7.39
C HIS A 70 24.48 35.86 -7.63
N GLN A 71 24.55 37.14 -8.01
CA GLN A 71 25.80 37.87 -8.18
C GLN A 71 26.05 38.73 -6.94
N GLN A 72 27.12 38.45 -6.20
CA GLN A 72 27.61 39.37 -5.17
C GLN A 72 28.64 40.31 -5.79
N THR A 73 28.34 41.62 -5.76
CA THR A 73 29.28 42.68 -6.12
C THR A 73 29.72 43.41 -4.87
N SER A 74 31.02 43.47 -4.63
CA SER A 74 31.66 44.34 -3.65
C SER A 74 32.68 45.20 -4.40
N ASN A 75 32.55 46.51 -4.32
CA ASN A 75 33.50 47.50 -4.85
C ASN A 75 33.96 47.25 -6.30
N GLY A 76 33.02 46.96 -7.20
CA GLY A 76 33.30 46.76 -8.64
C GLY A 76 33.98 45.43 -8.97
N THR A 77 34.23 44.56 -8.00
CA THR A 77 34.77 43.21 -8.21
C THR A 77 33.63 42.19 -8.09
N THR A 78 33.42 41.39 -9.13
CA THR A 78 32.46 40.27 -9.09
C THR A 78 33.09 39.11 -8.31
N ILE A 79 32.54 38.77 -7.14
CA ILE A 79 33.05 37.66 -6.33
C ILE A 79 32.06 36.50 -6.46
N GLY A 80 32.31 35.63 -7.44
CA GLY A 80 31.65 34.32 -7.60
C GLY A 80 30.20 34.37 -8.10
N VAL A 81 29.89 33.52 -9.08
CA VAL A 81 28.50 33.15 -9.41
C VAL A 81 28.22 31.83 -8.70
N LYS A 82 27.32 31.84 -7.72
CA LYS A 82 26.82 30.59 -7.12
C LYS A 82 25.46 30.27 -7.71
N ASN A 83 25.33 29.07 -8.26
CA ASN A 83 24.05 28.51 -8.67
C ASN A 83 23.29 28.13 -7.39
N VAL A 84 22.17 28.78 -7.13
CA VAL A 84 21.23 28.35 -6.08
C VAL A 84 20.17 27.49 -6.75
N ILE A 85 20.01 26.25 -6.27
CA ILE A 85 18.90 25.38 -6.69
C ILE A 85 17.73 25.74 -5.77
N VAL A 86 16.69 26.33 -6.33
CA VAL A 86 15.43 26.54 -5.60
C VAL A 86 14.67 25.22 -5.63
N GLN A 87 14.70 24.48 -4.52
CA GLN A 87 13.88 23.27 -4.37
C GLN A 87 12.46 23.70 -4.04
N ARG A 88 11.50 23.38 -4.92
CA ARG A 88 10.08 23.46 -4.59
C ARG A 88 9.75 22.33 -3.62
N GLU A 89 8.87 22.57 -2.64
CA GLU A 89 8.24 21.48 -1.90
C GLU A 89 7.47 20.61 -2.88
N ILE A 90 7.84 19.33 -2.99
CA ILE A 90 7.18 18.36 -3.85
C ILE A 90 6.41 17.41 -2.94
N GLU A 91 5.10 17.35 -3.12
CA GLU A 91 4.25 16.39 -2.44
C GLU A 91 4.33 15.03 -3.13
N THR A 92 4.32 13.96 -2.33
CA THR A 92 4.39 12.56 -2.78
C THR A 92 3.23 11.74 -2.20
N PRO A 93 1.97 12.13 -2.48
CA PRO A 93 0.81 11.58 -1.80
C PRO A 93 0.65 10.07 -1.99
N THR A 94 1.11 9.53 -3.14
CA THR A 94 1.06 8.08 -3.40
C THR A 94 2.10 7.34 -2.58
N THR A 95 3.33 7.87 -2.50
CA THR A 95 4.37 7.32 -1.63
C THR A 95 3.95 7.39 -0.17
N ASP A 96 3.37 8.50 0.28
CA ASP A 96 2.90 8.67 1.64
C ASP A 96 1.77 7.69 1.99
N ALA A 97 0.82 7.50 1.06
CA ALA A 97 -0.26 6.52 1.19
C ALA A 97 0.32 5.12 1.36
N TRP A 98 1.27 4.77 0.49
CA TRP A 98 1.91 3.45 0.49
C TRP A 98 2.68 3.19 1.79
N VAL A 99 3.45 4.17 2.28
CA VAL A 99 4.18 4.05 3.55
C VAL A 99 3.21 3.88 4.73
N ASN A 100 2.13 4.66 4.76
CA ASN A 100 1.12 4.55 5.81
C ASN A 100 0.37 3.21 5.76
N GLU A 101 0.06 2.70 4.57
CA GLU A 101 -0.49 1.35 4.40
C GLU A 101 0.47 0.28 4.94
N GLN A 102 1.77 0.35 4.62
CA GLN A 102 2.75 -0.62 5.16
C GLN A 102 2.85 -0.56 6.69
N ARG A 103 2.80 0.65 7.26
CA ARG A 103 2.75 0.82 8.73
C ARG A 103 1.47 0.21 9.30
N ALA A 104 0.32 0.46 8.68
CA ALA A 104 -0.97 -0.08 9.09
C ALA A 104 -0.99 -1.61 9.09
N LEU A 105 -0.48 -2.24 8.03
CA LEU A 105 -0.35 -3.69 7.94
C LEU A 105 0.52 -4.27 9.08
N GLY A 106 1.64 -3.62 9.40
CA GLY A 106 2.48 -4.04 10.54
C GLY A 106 1.75 -3.96 11.87
N VAL A 107 0.95 -2.91 12.07
CA VAL A 107 0.12 -2.73 13.28
C VAL A 107 -1.02 -3.75 13.34
N GLU A 108 -1.63 -4.10 12.21
CA GLU A 108 -2.68 -5.14 12.13
C GLU A 108 -2.15 -6.52 12.50
N MET A 109 -0.93 -6.87 12.09
CA MET A 109 -0.29 -8.12 12.52
C MET A 109 -0.16 -8.19 14.05
N PHE A 110 0.19 -7.07 14.69
CA PHE A 110 0.23 -6.96 16.15
C PHE A 110 -1.17 -7.06 16.76
N ALA A 111 -2.17 -6.37 16.17
CA ALA A 111 -3.55 -6.43 16.62
C ALA A 111 -4.12 -7.86 16.60
N LEU A 112 -3.84 -8.61 15.53
CA LEU A 112 -4.24 -10.02 15.37
C LEU A 112 -3.61 -10.90 16.45
N MET A 113 -2.30 -10.76 16.69
CA MET A 113 -1.62 -11.53 17.73
C MET A 113 -2.27 -11.34 19.11
N TYR A 114 -2.61 -10.11 19.48
CA TYR A 114 -3.29 -9.84 20.75
C TYR A 114 -4.74 -10.32 20.78
N ALA A 115 -5.46 -10.29 19.65
CA ALA A 115 -6.80 -10.87 19.55
C ALA A 115 -6.75 -12.39 19.82
N GLU A 116 -5.80 -13.08 19.19
CA GLU A 116 -5.60 -14.52 19.40
C GLU A 116 -5.27 -14.84 20.86
N GLU A 117 -4.39 -14.07 21.50
CA GLU A 117 -4.06 -14.25 22.92
C GLU A 117 -5.23 -13.94 23.86
N ALA A 118 -6.10 -12.98 23.51
CA ALA A 118 -7.32 -12.70 24.24
C ALA A 118 -8.32 -13.87 24.15
N ILE A 119 -8.41 -14.53 22.99
CA ILE A 119 -9.22 -15.74 22.79
C ILE A 119 -8.68 -16.89 23.64
N LYS A 120 -7.37 -17.14 23.62
CA LYS A 120 -6.73 -18.20 24.44
C LYS A 120 -6.97 -18.02 25.94
N SER A 121 -7.01 -16.77 26.40
CA SER A 121 -7.26 -16.44 27.81
C SER A 121 -8.75 -16.31 28.17
N ASN A 122 -9.66 -16.62 27.23
CA ASN A 122 -11.11 -16.46 27.35
C ASN A 122 -11.53 -15.06 27.86
N ASN A 123 -10.74 -14.04 27.51
CA ASN A 123 -10.92 -12.66 27.94
C ASN A 123 -10.90 -11.71 26.73
N ILE A 124 -11.90 -11.89 25.88
CA ILE A 124 -12.02 -11.24 24.57
C ILE A 124 -12.58 -9.82 24.61
N THR A 125 -13.05 -9.33 25.76
CA THR A 125 -13.74 -8.03 25.87
C THR A 125 -13.06 -7.03 26.78
N THR A 126 -12.61 -7.44 27.98
CA THR A 126 -12.22 -6.49 29.04
C THR A 126 -10.74 -6.52 29.38
N GLY A 127 -10.05 -7.62 29.08
CA GLY A 127 -8.62 -7.81 29.33
C GLY A 127 -7.73 -6.88 28.50
N TRP A 128 -6.54 -6.59 29.02
CA TRP A 128 -5.59 -5.67 28.39
C TRP A 128 -5.18 -6.11 26.97
N ARG A 129 -5.16 -7.42 26.68
CA ARG A 129 -4.89 -7.96 25.34
C ARG A 129 -5.98 -7.61 24.33
N ALA A 130 -7.25 -7.77 24.71
CA ALA A 130 -8.38 -7.39 23.87
C ALA A 130 -8.41 -5.87 23.59
N ARG A 131 -8.03 -5.06 24.60
CA ARG A 131 -7.89 -3.59 24.43
C ARG A 131 -6.74 -3.24 23.50
N ALA A 132 -5.56 -3.81 23.72
CA ALA A 132 -4.38 -3.57 22.88
C ALA A 132 -4.64 -3.95 21.42
N SER A 133 -5.32 -5.07 21.18
CA SER A 133 -5.76 -5.47 19.84
C SER A 133 -6.66 -4.41 19.20
N ARG A 134 -7.69 -3.95 19.92
CA ARG A 134 -8.64 -2.94 19.42
C ARG A 134 -7.98 -1.59 19.14
N GLU A 135 -7.14 -1.12 20.06
CA GLU A 135 -6.42 0.15 19.90
C GLU A 135 -5.43 0.08 18.72
N ALA A 136 -4.73 -1.03 18.56
CA ALA A 136 -3.86 -1.25 17.40
C ALA A 136 -4.67 -1.26 16.09
N SER A 137 -5.80 -1.96 16.03
CA SER A 137 -6.69 -1.93 14.86
C SER A 137 -7.16 -0.51 14.52
N GLN A 138 -7.59 0.27 15.51
CA GLN A 138 -7.99 1.67 15.31
C GLN A 138 -6.82 2.55 14.83
N TYR A 139 -5.62 2.33 15.34
CA TYR A 139 -4.43 3.06 14.89
C TYR A 139 -4.06 2.70 13.44
N ALA A 140 -4.18 1.43 13.05
CA ALA A 140 -4.00 1.02 11.66
C ALA A 140 -5.01 1.71 10.72
N GLU A 141 -6.28 1.83 11.13
CA GLU A 141 -7.30 2.59 10.39
C GLU A 141 -6.94 4.08 10.30
N GLN A 142 -6.46 4.69 11.38
CA GLN A 142 -6.02 6.09 11.39
C GLN A 142 -4.85 6.32 10.42
N LEU A 143 -3.88 5.40 10.36
CA LEU A 143 -2.77 5.50 9.40
C LEU A 143 -3.28 5.56 7.95
N ARG A 144 -4.29 4.76 7.61
CA ARG A 144 -4.94 4.77 6.28
C ARG A 144 -5.79 6.03 6.05
N GLY A 145 -6.41 6.57 7.10
CA GLY A 145 -7.27 7.77 7.04
C GLY A 145 -6.55 9.11 7.16
N SER A 146 -5.25 9.13 7.50
CA SER A 146 -4.46 10.37 7.68
C SER A 146 -4.09 11.07 6.36
N GLN A 147 -4.70 10.67 5.24
CA GLN A 147 -4.64 11.39 3.97
C GLN A 147 -5.82 12.36 3.90
N SER A 148 -5.69 13.55 4.48
CA SER A 148 -6.68 14.64 4.38
C SER A 148 -5.96 15.98 4.24
#